data_AF-R7CZU7-F1
#
_entry.id   AF-R7CZU7-F1
#
_cell.length_a   1.000
_cell.length_b   1.000
_cell.length_c   1.000
_cell.angle_alpha   90.00
_cell.angle_beta   90.00
_cell.angle_gamma   90.00
#
_symmetry.space_group_name_H-M   'P 1'
#
loop_
_entity.id
_entity.type
_entity.pdbx_description
1 polymer ?
#
loop_
_entity_poly.entity_id
_entity_poly.type
_entity_poly.pdbx_seq_one_letter_code
_entity_poly.pdbx_strand_id
1 'polypeptide(L)'
;MKRNFISTLCLMGALLLSAGCSDEGRELSYMPTIELSGSNIVFPALGGTQEFAVKASKAVKATVDADWCRVTAVKDARVILEADINRGVESRMAKVIITDGESEIYATVMQSGFYLTFDDTALDIAMPKAGATVTREFISPLEVNVAVPDYAKDWLKVTYNNGELSFTGTANETSPRWAKVTVSSGEQRVEYVIKQYELADFMGNLTMKLKMNWMEKDLEPTLTSSITQQEDGTYIVDFSSIASLINMEFPLPAHASYDAAKGVFRINVKQYIGLAPEGFASQNVHIGLGMVSEGKFLYDEANGAAVNLVPTPKEDGSVALVMQDAGTYSSPIEGMAFLFSTSKWFFDFTISKQATITISSLELFPTASSPKED
;
A
#
# COMPACT_ATOMS: atom_id res chain seq x y z
N MET A 1 8.98 -12.28 -3.56
CA MET A 1 8.64 -13.72 -3.41
C MET A 1 7.55 -13.99 -4.43
N LYS A 2 7.84 -14.69 -5.55
CA LYS A 2 6.89 -14.85 -6.66
C LYS A 2 5.60 -15.52 -6.16
N ARG A 3 4.50 -14.76 -6.02
CA ARG A 3 3.19 -15.31 -5.70
C ARG A 3 2.63 -16.00 -6.94
N ASN A 4 3.14 -17.20 -7.22
CA ASN A 4 2.43 -18.17 -8.03
C ASN A 4 1.27 -18.67 -7.17
N PHE A 5 0.11 -18.01 -7.27
CA PHE A 5 -1.13 -18.50 -6.68
C PHE A 5 -1.60 -19.69 -7.54
N ILE A 6 -0.92 -20.83 -7.36
CA ILE A 6 -1.39 -22.11 -7.88
C ILE A 6 -2.69 -22.41 -7.15
N SER A 7 -3.78 -22.39 -7.90
CA SER A 7 -5.12 -22.78 -7.48
C SER A 7 -5.12 -24.26 -7.08
N THR A 8 -4.74 -24.55 -5.83
CA THR A 8 -4.76 -25.90 -5.24
C THR A 8 -6.09 -26.17 -4.53
N LEU A 9 -7.20 -25.52 -4.94
CA LEU A 9 -8.53 -25.71 -4.33
C LEU A 9 -9.56 -26.37 -5.28
N CYS A 10 -9.13 -26.95 -6.40
CA CYS A 10 -10.03 -27.59 -7.38
C CYS A 10 -10.10 -29.13 -7.30
N LEU A 11 -9.56 -29.80 -6.27
CA LEU A 11 -9.47 -31.28 -6.27
C LEU A 11 -10.14 -32.03 -5.09
N MET A 12 -11.11 -31.43 -4.39
CA MET A 12 -11.79 -32.09 -3.24
C MET A 12 -13.32 -31.86 -3.21
N GLY A 13 -13.98 -31.86 -4.37
CA GLY A 13 -15.45 -31.74 -4.46
C GLY A 13 -16.19 -32.93 -5.10
N ALA A 14 -15.48 -33.99 -5.51
CA ALA A 14 -16.05 -35.04 -6.38
C ALA A 14 -16.30 -36.39 -5.69
N LEU A 15 -16.41 -36.43 -4.36
CA LEU A 15 -16.73 -37.63 -3.60
C LEU A 15 -17.72 -37.25 -2.52
N LEU A 16 -19.02 -37.50 -2.76
CA LEU A 16 -20.08 -37.76 -1.77
C LEU A 16 -21.46 -37.45 -2.40
N LEU A 17 -21.94 -38.29 -3.32
CA LEU A 17 -23.39 -38.44 -3.59
C LEU A 17 -23.67 -39.86 -4.08
N SER A 18 -23.61 -40.84 -3.17
CA SER A 18 -24.31 -42.12 -3.33
C SER A 18 -25.04 -42.46 -2.04
N ALA A 19 -26.19 -41.81 -1.84
CA ALA A 19 -27.25 -42.31 -0.99
C ALA A 19 -28.44 -42.61 -1.91
N GLY A 20 -28.60 -43.87 -2.25
CA GLY A 20 -29.75 -44.36 -2.98
C GLY A 20 -31.01 -44.20 -2.14
N CYS A 21 -32.04 -43.64 -2.77
CA CYS A 21 -33.41 -43.87 -2.36
C CYS A 21 -34.10 -44.55 -3.54
N SER A 22 -34.27 -45.86 -3.40
CA SER A 22 -35.06 -46.72 -4.27
C SER A 22 -36.54 -46.40 -4.02
N ASP A 23 -37.25 -45.96 -5.04
CA ASP A 23 -38.71 -46.00 -5.07
C ASP A 23 -39.12 -46.78 -6.32
N GLU A 24 -39.73 -47.95 -6.10
CA GLU A 24 -40.18 -48.83 -7.18
C GLU A 24 -41.44 -48.25 -7.82
N GLY A 25 -41.28 -47.57 -8.96
CA GLY A 25 -42.38 -47.10 -9.80
C GLY A 25 -41.93 -46.98 -11.24
N ARG A 26 -42.37 -47.93 -12.08
CA ARG A 26 -42.23 -47.98 -13.56
C ARG A 26 -41.06 -47.14 -14.11
N GLU A 27 -39.93 -47.80 -14.37
CA GLU A 27 -38.87 -47.23 -15.21
C GLU A 27 -39.41 -46.92 -16.61
N LEU A 28 -39.90 -45.70 -16.80
CA LEU A 28 -39.77 -45.06 -18.10
C LEU A 28 -38.28 -44.81 -18.27
N SER A 29 -37.63 -45.71 -19.00
CA SER A 29 -36.27 -45.50 -19.50
C SER A 29 -36.28 -44.25 -20.38
N TYR A 30 -36.07 -43.09 -19.77
CA TYR A 30 -35.86 -41.84 -20.46
C TYR A 30 -34.41 -41.85 -20.95
N MET A 31 -34.18 -42.48 -22.10
CA MET A 31 -32.93 -42.30 -22.82
C MET A 31 -33.01 -40.95 -23.55
N PRO A 32 -32.24 -39.93 -23.15
CA PRO A 32 -32.24 -38.66 -23.85
C PRO A 32 -31.84 -38.87 -25.31
N THR A 33 -32.57 -38.23 -26.23
CA THR A 33 -32.33 -38.30 -27.68
C THR A 33 -31.12 -37.47 -28.15
N ILE A 34 -30.47 -36.79 -27.20
CA ILE A 34 -29.36 -35.87 -27.39
C ILE A 34 -28.22 -36.26 -26.43
N GLU A 35 -27.00 -36.35 -26.95
CA GLU A 35 -25.79 -36.57 -26.14
C GLU A 35 -24.73 -35.50 -26.43
N LEU A 36 -24.02 -35.05 -25.38
CA LEU A 36 -22.85 -34.18 -25.52
C LEU A 36 -21.60 -35.02 -25.72
N SER A 37 -20.77 -34.67 -26.71
CA SER A 37 -19.47 -35.32 -26.90
C SER A 37 -18.38 -34.75 -25.96
N GLY A 38 -18.71 -33.74 -25.15
CA GLY A 38 -17.88 -33.14 -24.10
C GLY A 38 -18.71 -32.16 -23.25
N SER A 39 -18.44 -32.09 -21.94
CA SER A 39 -19.35 -31.43 -20.97
C SER A 39 -18.90 -30.04 -20.48
N ASN A 40 -17.64 -29.64 -20.71
CA ASN A 40 -17.08 -28.41 -20.17
C ASN A 40 -16.51 -27.53 -21.28
N ILE A 41 -17.09 -26.35 -21.46
CA ILE A 41 -16.63 -25.34 -22.41
C ILE A 41 -15.92 -24.26 -21.60
N VAL A 42 -14.61 -24.10 -21.78
CA VAL A 42 -13.78 -23.23 -20.93
C VAL A 42 -13.18 -22.11 -21.75
N PHE A 43 -13.61 -20.87 -21.54
CA PHE A 43 -13.04 -19.69 -22.18
C PHE A 43 -11.94 -19.06 -21.32
N PRO A 44 -10.85 -18.55 -21.92
CA PRO A 44 -9.97 -17.64 -21.23
C PRO A 44 -10.71 -16.32 -20.92
N ALA A 45 -10.13 -15.49 -20.04
CA ALA A 45 -10.69 -14.18 -19.74
C ALA A 45 -10.87 -13.30 -20.98
N LEU A 46 -10.04 -13.48 -22.02
CA LEU A 46 -10.19 -12.77 -23.29
C LEU A 46 -11.41 -13.19 -24.13
N GLY A 47 -12.12 -14.24 -23.71
CA GLY A 47 -13.26 -14.76 -24.46
C GLY A 47 -12.83 -15.40 -25.77
N GLY A 48 -13.62 -15.17 -26.81
CA GLY A 48 -13.40 -15.71 -28.15
C GLY A 48 -14.48 -16.70 -28.56
N THR A 49 -14.18 -17.52 -29.56
CA THR A 49 -15.13 -18.47 -30.16
C THR A 49 -14.74 -19.90 -29.82
N GLN A 50 -15.71 -20.72 -29.42
CA GLN A 50 -15.54 -22.17 -29.26
C GLN A 50 -16.71 -22.93 -29.87
N GLU A 51 -16.45 -24.17 -30.25
CA GLU A 51 -17.47 -25.08 -30.74
C GLU A 51 -17.43 -26.40 -29.96
N PHE A 52 -18.59 -27.02 -29.83
CA PHE A 52 -18.70 -28.37 -29.28
C PHE A 52 -19.73 -29.19 -30.06
N ALA A 53 -19.50 -30.50 -30.10
CA ALA A 53 -20.33 -31.44 -30.85
C ALA A 53 -21.47 -32.00 -30.01
N VAL A 54 -22.63 -32.06 -30.63
CA VAL A 54 -23.88 -32.62 -30.10
C VAL A 54 -24.24 -33.81 -30.98
N LYS A 55 -24.54 -34.97 -30.38
CA LYS A 55 -25.10 -36.10 -31.10
C LYS A 55 -26.61 -36.09 -30.93
N ALA A 56 -27.34 -35.95 -32.02
CA ALA A 56 -28.79 -36.02 -32.04
C ALA A 56 -29.26 -36.63 -33.36
N SER A 57 -30.40 -37.31 -33.34
CA SER A 57 -31.04 -37.84 -34.55
C SER A 57 -31.86 -36.79 -35.32
N LYS A 58 -32.16 -35.66 -34.67
CA LYS A 58 -32.91 -34.51 -35.20
C LYS A 58 -32.09 -33.23 -35.11
N ALA A 59 -32.54 -32.19 -35.81
CA ALA A 59 -31.94 -30.87 -35.72
C ALA A 59 -32.11 -30.30 -34.30
N VAL A 60 -31.03 -29.75 -33.75
CA VAL A 60 -31.01 -29.17 -32.40
C VAL A 60 -31.09 -27.64 -32.43
N LYS A 61 -31.57 -27.05 -31.34
CA LYS A 61 -31.48 -25.63 -31.03
C LYS A 61 -30.67 -25.46 -29.75
N ALA A 62 -29.99 -24.32 -29.63
CA ALA A 62 -29.24 -23.98 -28.43
C ALA A 62 -29.49 -22.53 -28.02
N THR A 63 -29.55 -22.30 -26.71
CA THR A 63 -29.61 -20.98 -26.08
C THR A 63 -28.66 -20.94 -24.90
N VAL A 64 -28.24 -19.75 -24.48
CA VAL A 64 -27.35 -19.57 -23.32
C VAL A 64 -27.97 -18.58 -22.34
N ASP A 65 -27.87 -18.84 -21.04
CA ASP A 65 -28.47 -18.05 -19.97
C ASP A 65 -27.55 -16.93 -19.44
N ALA A 66 -26.80 -16.28 -20.35
CA ALA A 66 -25.90 -15.20 -20.02
C ALA A 66 -25.93 -14.12 -21.10
N ASP A 67 -25.69 -12.87 -20.69
CA ASP A 67 -25.54 -11.71 -21.58
C ASP A 67 -24.16 -11.66 -22.25
N TRP A 68 -23.13 -12.17 -21.58
CA TRP A 68 -21.74 -12.17 -22.02
C TRP A 68 -21.34 -13.35 -22.92
N CYS A 69 -22.22 -14.32 -23.14
CA CYS A 69 -22.01 -15.46 -24.02
C CYS A 69 -23.19 -15.57 -24.98
N ARG A 70 -22.93 -15.95 -26.24
CA ARG A 70 -23.98 -16.08 -27.27
C ARG A 70 -23.79 -17.32 -28.11
N VAL A 71 -24.89 -17.97 -28.48
CA VAL A 71 -24.91 -18.98 -29.55
C VAL A 71 -24.91 -18.24 -30.88
N THR A 72 -23.82 -18.34 -31.64
CA THR A 72 -23.69 -17.65 -32.93
C THR A 72 -24.17 -18.51 -34.09
N ALA A 73 -24.08 -19.83 -33.97
CA ALA A 73 -24.60 -20.77 -34.95
C ALA A 73 -24.86 -22.15 -34.36
N VAL A 74 -25.78 -22.88 -34.99
CA VAL A 74 -25.95 -24.32 -34.85
C VAL A 74 -25.89 -24.93 -36.25
N LYS A 75 -24.83 -25.68 -36.55
CA LYS A 75 -24.56 -26.23 -37.88
C LYS A 75 -23.93 -27.61 -37.76
N ASP A 76 -24.35 -28.55 -38.60
CA ASP A 76 -23.74 -29.90 -38.71
C ASP A 76 -23.56 -30.60 -37.35
N ALA A 77 -24.58 -30.52 -36.49
CA ALA A 77 -24.56 -31.07 -35.13
C ALA A 77 -23.46 -30.48 -34.21
N ARG A 78 -23.04 -29.24 -34.48
CA ARG A 78 -22.17 -28.43 -33.62
C ARG A 78 -22.86 -27.16 -33.19
N VAL A 79 -22.61 -26.77 -31.95
CA VAL A 79 -23.04 -25.48 -31.39
C VAL A 79 -21.80 -24.61 -31.29
N ILE A 80 -21.86 -23.40 -31.88
CA ILE A 80 -20.79 -22.41 -31.85
C ILE A 80 -21.18 -21.32 -30.86
N LEU A 81 -20.31 -21.08 -29.89
CA LEU A 81 -20.44 -20.05 -28.87
C LEU A 81 -19.40 -18.97 -29.06
N GLU A 82 -19.76 -17.74 -28.73
CA GLU A 82 -18.84 -16.63 -28.62
C GLU A 82 -19.01 -15.98 -27.25
N ALA A 83 -17.92 -15.81 -26.53
CA ALA A 83 -17.88 -15.18 -25.22
C ALA A 83 -17.17 -13.83 -25.30
N ASP A 84 -17.75 -12.81 -24.67
CA ASP A 84 -17.13 -11.50 -24.50
C ASP A 84 -15.96 -11.58 -23.51
N ILE A 85 -15.09 -10.57 -23.53
CA ILE A 85 -14.00 -10.44 -22.57
C ILE A 85 -14.57 -10.33 -21.14
N ASN A 86 -14.04 -11.14 -20.22
CA ASN A 86 -14.23 -10.97 -18.78
C ASN A 86 -13.14 -10.06 -18.22
N ARG A 87 -13.51 -8.80 -17.93
CA ARG A 87 -12.61 -7.78 -17.35
C ARG A 87 -12.55 -7.82 -15.83
N GLY A 88 -13.29 -8.72 -15.19
CA GLY A 88 -13.27 -8.93 -13.74
C GLY A 88 -12.29 -10.02 -13.33
N VAL A 89 -11.88 -9.99 -12.06
CA VAL A 89 -11.02 -11.01 -11.45
C VAL A 89 -11.74 -12.32 -11.17
N GLU A 90 -13.07 -12.28 -11.05
CA GLU A 90 -13.88 -13.46 -10.77
C GLU A 90 -14.18 -14.23 -12.05
N SER A 91 -14.04 -15.55 -11.96
CA SER A 91 -14.55 -16.44 -13.00
C SER A 91 -16.08 -16.40 -13.01
N ARG A 92 -16.67 -16.51 -14.20
CA ARG A 92 -18.12 -16.54 -14.40
C ARG A 92 -18.55 -17.80 -15.13
N MET A 93 -19.80 -18.19 -14.93
CA MET A 93 -20.38 -19.40 -15.52
C MET A 93 -21.73 -19.12 -16.17
N ALA A 94 -22.04 -19.88 -17.22
CA ALA A 94 -23.32 -19.89 -17.91
C ALA A 94 -23.72 -21.32 -18.25
N LYS A 95 -25.01 -21.56 -18.44
CA LYS A 95 -25.59 -22.80 -18.94
C LYS A 95 -26.02 -22.61 -20.38
N VAL A 96 -25.63 -23.57 -21.20
CA VAL A 96 -26.10 -23.69 -22.58
C VAL A 96 -27.17 -24.78 -22.58
N ILE A 97 -28.39 -24.38 -22.91
CA ILE A 97 -29.57 -25.23 -23.00
C ILE A 97 -29.67 -25.74 -24.43
N ILE A 98 -29.75 -27.04 -24.62
CA ILE A 98 -29.79 -27.69 -25.94
C ILE A 98 -31.01 -28.59 -26.02
N THR A 99 -31.80 -28.43 -27.07
CA THR A 99 -33.03 -29.20 -27.28
C THR A 99 -33.22 -29.59 -28.73
N ASP A 100 -33.77 -30.78 -28.96
CA ASP A 100 -34.27 -31.26 -30.25
C ASP A 100 -35.81 -31.20 -30.33
N GLY A 101 -36.45 -30.62 -29.32
CA GLY A 101 -37.91 -30.56 -29.13
C GLY A 101 -38.52 -31.72 -28.35
N GLU A 102 -37.77 -32.81 -28.10
CA GLU A 102 -38.20 -33.97 -27.31
C GLU A 102 -37.41 -34.10 -26.01
N SER A 103 -36.09 -33.88 -26.07
CA SER A 103 -35.20 -33.87 -24.93
C SER A 103 -34.56 -32.49 -24.73
N GLU A 104 -34.15 -32.21 -23.50
CA GLU A 104 -33.35 -31.05 -23.14
C GLU A 104 -32.15 -31.48 -22.29
N ILE A 105 -30.97 -30.98 -22.65
CA ILE A 105 -29.73 -31.20 -21.90
C ILE A 105 -28.98 -29.89 -21.71
N TYR A 106 -28.08 -29.85 -20.73
CA TYR A 106 -27.30 -28.65 -20.42
C TYR A 106 -25.80 -28.91 -20.53
N ALA A 107 -25.08 -27.94 -21.09
CA ALA A 107 -23.63 -27.83 -21.00
C ALA A 107 -23.25 -26.64 -20.13
N THR A 108 -22.15 -26.74 -19.38
CA THR A 108 -21.63 -25.64 -18.57
C THR A 108 -20.53 -24.91 -19.33
N VAL A 109 -20.67 -23.60 -19.44
CA VAL A 109 -19.63 -22.69 -19.91
C VAL A 109 -18.98 -22.05 -18.69
N MET A 110 -17.67 -22.16 -18.58
CA MET A 110 -16.86 -21.46 -17.58
C MET A 110 -15.95 -20.47 -18.30
N GLN A 111 -15.86 -19.25 -17.80
CA GLN A 111 -14.89 -18.27 -18.28
C GLN A 111 -14.04 -17.79 -17.10
N SER A 112 -12.73 -17.92 -17.24
CA SER A 112 -11.80 -17.44 -16.21
C SER A 112 -11.89 -15.93 -16.01
N GLY A 113 -11.69 -15.46 -14.79
CA GLY A 113 -11.36 -14.06 -14.52
C GLY A 113 -9.98 -13.70 -15.08
N PHE A 114 -9.75 -12.41 -15.34
CA PHE A 114 -8.43 -11.94 -15.74
C PHE A 114 -7.54 -11.74 -14.51
N TYR A 115 -6.24 -11.95 -14.69
CA TYR A 115 -5.24 -11.69 -13.67
C TYR A 115 -4.03 -10.99 -14.29
N LEU A 116 -3.38 -10.18 -13.47
CA LEU A 116 -2.10 -9.55 -13.77
C LEU A 116 -0.95 -10.36 -13.15
N THR A 117 0.17 -10.40 -13.85
CA THR A 117 1.42 -10.95 -13.29
C THR A 117 2.41 -9.82 -13.09
N PHE A 118 2.82 -9.57 -11.85
CA PHE A 118 3.82 -8.56 -11.46
C PHE A 118 4.43 -8.94 -10.11
N ASP A 119 5.54 -8.28 -9.73
CA ASP A 119 6.16 -8.45 -8.42
C ASP A 119 5.54 -7.48 -7.40
N ASP A 120 4.65 -7.99 -6.54
CA ASP A 120 4.00 -7.22 -5.47
C ASP A 120 4.94 -6.81 -4.33
N THR A 121 6.18 -7.34 -4.32
CA THR A 121 7.22 -6.96 -3.36
C THR A 121 8.16 -5.86 -3.86
N ALA A 122 8.02 -5.43 -5.13
CA ALA A 122 8.90 -4.47 -5.78
C ALA A 122 8.15 -3.25 -6.34
N LEU A 123 7.07 -2.83 -5.67
CA LEU A 123 6.24 -1.68 -6.02
C LEU A 123 6.87 -0.34 -5.64
N ASP A 124 7.76 -0.34 -4.64
CA ASP A 124 8.62 0.80 -4.33
C ASP A 124 9.86 0.81 -5.22
N ILE A 125 10.09 1.92 -5.91
CA ILE A 125 11.25 2.13 -6.78
C ILE A 125 12.06 3.30 -6.24
N ALA A 126 13.19 2.99 -5.60
CA ALA A 126 14.20 3.99 -5.27
C ALA A 126 15.04 4.29 -6.52
N MET A 127 15.00 5.53 -6.98
CA MET A 127 15.75 6.02 -8.12
C MET A 127 16.90 6.91 -7.66
N PRO A 128 18.13 6.72 -8.20
CA PRO A 128 19.26 7.60 -7.90
C PRO A 128 18.96 9.05 -8.30
N LYS A 129 19.55 10.02 -7.59
CA LYS A 129 19.46 11.44 -7.95
C LYS A 129 19.98 11.73 -9.35
N ALA A 130 20.99 11.01 -9.84
CA ALA A 130 21.47 11.15 -11.23
C ALA A 130 20.44 10.78 -12.31
N GLY A 131 19.29 10.20 -11.92
CA GLY A 131 18.32 9.62 -12.84
C GLY A 131 18.70 8.18 -13.22
N ALA A 132 17.69 7.39 -13.56
CA ALA A 132 17.89 6.02 -14.02
C ALA A 132 16.67 5.54 -14.81
N THR A 133 16.87 4.42 -15.51
CA THR A 133 15.77 3.59 -16.02
C THR A 133 15.70 2.32 -15.20
N VAL A 134 14.54 2.04 -14.63
CA VAL A 134 14.26 0.82 -13.87
C VAL A 134 13.13 0.09 -14.56
N THR A 135 13.30 -1.20 -14.84
CA THR A 135 12.24 -2.02 -15.46
C THR A 135 11.56 -2.95 -14.45
N ARG A 136 10.30 -3.29 -14.73
CA ARG A 136 9.49 -4.24 -13.97
C ARG A 136 8.69 -5.12 -14.92
N GLU A 137 8.66 -6.41 -14.64
CA GLU A 137 7.74 -7.33 -15.30
C GLU A 137 6.29 -6.96 -14.92
N PHE A 138 5.44 -6.83 -15.93
CA PHE A 138 4.02 -6.58 -15.80
C PHE A 138 3.31 -7.23 -16.97
N ILE A 139 2.74 -8.41 -16.78
CA ILE A 139 2.03 -9.13 -17.85
C ILE A 139 0.55 -8.92 -17.67
N SER A 140 -0.09 -8.43 -18.72
CA SER A 140 -1.55 -8.37 -18.83
C SER A 140 -2.01 -8.98 -20.16
N PRO A 141 -3.11 -9.75 -20.15
CA PRO A 141 -3.77 -10.17 -21.40
C PRO A 141 -4.56 -9.03 -22.06
N LEU A 142 -4.84 -7.95 -21.34
CA LEU A 142 -5.59 -6.78 -21.81
C LEU A 142 -4.65 -5.59 -22.04
N GLU A 143 -5.17 -4.55 -22.71
CA GLU A 143 -4.49 -3.27 -22.86
C GLU A 143 -4.08 -2.69 -21.49
N VAL A 144 -2.87 -2.17 -21.41
CA VAL A 144 -2.28 -1.59 -20.20
C VAL A 144 -2.26 -0.08 -20.33
N ASN A 145 -2.89 0.59 -19.38
CA ASN A 145 -2.92 2.04 -19.26
C ASN A 145 -2.02 2.48 -18.10
N VAL A 146 -1.18 3.47 -18.34
CA VAL A 146 -0.26 4.02 -17.35
C VAL A 146 -0.62 5.48 -17.08
N ALA A 147 -0.92 5.79 -15.83
CA ALA A 147 -1.21 7.14 -15.36
C ALA A 147 -0.02 7.65 -14.52
N VAL A 148 0.69 8.64 -15.07
CA VAL A 148 1.72 9.40 -14.34
C VAL A 148 1.10 10.70 -13.86
N PRO A 149 1.26 11.07 -12.57
CA PRO A 149 0.67 12.29 -12.02
C PRO A 149 1.30 13.54 -12.65
N ASP A 150 0.52 14.63 -12.75
CA ASP A 150 0.93 15.83 -13.49
C ASP A 150 2.23 16.46 -12.95
N TYR A 151 2.41 16.49 -11.63
CA TYR A 151 3.61 17.00 -10.96
C TYR A 151 4.88 16.16 -11.21
N ALA A 152 4.77 15.02 -11.89
CA ALA A 152 5.89 14.15 -12.21
C ALA A 152 6.15 13.98 -13.71
N LYS A 153 5.28 14.50 -14.59
CA LYS A 153 5.41 14.30 -16.06
C LYS A 153 6.63 14.96 -16.66
N ASP A 154 7.16 15.99 -16.01
CA ASP A 154 8.36 16.73 -16.40
C ASP A 154 9.65 15.94 -16.14
N TRP A 155 9.67 15.10 -15.10
CA TRP A 155 10.88 14.37 -14.70
C TRP A 155 10.80 12.85 -14.80
N LEU A 156 9.60 12.26 -14.84
CA LEU A 156 9.36 10.81 -14.89
C LEU A 156 8.56 10.43 -16.14
N LYS A 157 9.13 9.52 -16.92
CA LYS A 157 8.45 8.86 -18.04
C LYS A 157 8.25 7.38 -17.72
N VAL A 158 7.05 6.88 -17.98
CA VAL A 158 6.75 5.46 -17.84
C VAL A 158 6.19 4.93 -19.15
N THR A 159 6.76 3.83 -19.66
CA THR A 159 6.31 3.16 -20.88
C THR A 159 6.05 1.70 -20.61
N TYR A 160 5.06 1.13 -21.30
CA TYR A 160 4.79 -0.30 -21.28
C TYR A 160 5.09 -0.89 -22.66
N ASN A 161 5.91 -1.95 -22.73
CA ASN A 161 6.19 -2.69 -23.96
C ASN A 161 6.22 -4.19 -23.65
N ASN A 162 5.36 -4.96 -24.31
CA ASN A 162 5.38 -6.44 -24.33
C ASN A 162 5.69 -7.11 -22.97
N GLY A 163 4.93 -6.78 -21.91
CA GLY A 163 5.09 -7.41 -20.60
C GLY A 163 6.10 -6.73 -19.67
N GLU A 164 6.68 -5.60 -20.07
CA GLU A 164 7.65 -4.85 -19.28
C GLU A 164 7.23 -3.37 -19.14
N LEU A 165 7.21 -2.89 -17.89
CA LEU A 165 7.15 -1.46 -17.56
C LEU A 165 8.58 -0.92 -17.46
N SER A 166 8.81 0.25 -18.04
CA SER A 166 10.08 0.98 -17.93
C SER A 166 9.83 2.35 -17.33
N PHE A 167 10.42 2.59 -16.16
CA PHE A 167 10.35 3.85 -15.39
C PHE A 167 11.66 4.60 -15.59
N THR A 168 11.63 5.69 -16.37
CA THR A 168 12.79 6.53 -16.66
C THR A 168 12.64 7.88 -15.99
N GLY A 169 13.46 8.15 -14.98
CA GLY A 169 13.53 9.47 -14.36
C GLY A 169 14.79 10.22 -14.74
N THR A 170 14.66 11.53 -14.85
CA THR A 170 15.76 12.48 -15.10
C THR A 170 16.56 12.75 -13.81
N ALA A 171 17.71 13.41 -13.94
CA ALA A 171 18.46 13.84 -12.78
C ALA A 171 17.63 14.80 -11.90
N ASN A 172 17.78 14.68 -10.58
CA ASN A 172 17.23 15.57 -9.58
C ASN A 172 18.39 16.26 -8.89
N GLU A 173 18.60 17.55 -9.15
CA GLU A 173 19.60 18.38 -8.45
C GLU A 173 18.96 19.23 -7.35
N THR A 174 17.68 18.99 -7.07
CA THR A 174 16.84 19.80 -6.20
C THR A 174 16.33 18.99 -5.01
N SER A 175 15.23 19.44 -4.41
CA SER A 175 14.52 18.79 -3.31
C SER A 175 14.12 17.35 -3.58
N PRO A 176 13.91 16.55 -2.52
CA PRO A 176 13.26 15.25 -2.62
C PRO A 176 11.97 15.32 -3.41
N ARG A 177 11.80 14.38 -4.34
CA ARG A 177 10.58 14.23 -5.12
C ARG A 177 10.19 12.77 -5.21
N TRP A 178 8.93 12.53 -5.50
CA TRP A 178 8.37 11.20 -5.64
C TRP A 178 7.26 11.21 -6.69
N ALA A 179 6.74 10.04 -7.07
CA ALA A 179 5.52 9.92 -7.86
C ALA A 179 4.77 8.63 -7.51
N LYS A 180 3.44 8.69 -7.50
CA LYS A 180 2.58 7.50 -7.50
C LYS A 180 2.09 7.26 -8.92
N VAL A 181 2.61 6.21 -9.57
CA VAL A 181 2.19 5.82 -10.91
C VAL A 181 1.16 4.71 -10.80
N THR A 182 -0.02 4.93 -11.38
CA THR A 182 -1.06 3.91 -11.44
C THR A 182 -0.98 3.18 -12.78
N VAL A 183 -0.77 1.87 -12.74
CA VAL A 183 -0.84 1.00 -13.91
C VAL A 183 -2.14 0.21 -13.81
N SER A 184 -2.93 0.24 -14.88
CA SER A 184 -4.25 -0.40 -14.91
C SER A 184 -4.43 -1.23 -16.16
N SER A 185 -5.20 -2.30 -16.04
CA SER A 185 -5.62 -3.13 -17.16
C SER A 185 -6.92 -3.80 -16.78
N GLY A 186 -7.96 -3.67 -17.60
CA GLY A 186 -9.32 -4.02 -17.17
C GLY A 186 -9.73 -3.21 -15.93
N GLU A 187 -10.26 -3.88 -14.92
CA GLU A 187 -10.69 -3.27 -13.64
C GLU A 187 -9.58 -3.25 -12.58
N GLN A 188 -8.47 -3.97 -12.79
CA GLN A 188 -7.37 -4.03 -11.82
C GLN A 188 -6.46 -2.81 -11.95
N ARG A 189 -5.94 -2.39 -10.79
CA ARG A 189 -5.02 -1.27 -10.62
C ARG A 189 -3.87 -1.68 -9.73
N VAL A 190 -2.66 -1.32 -10.12
CA VAL A 190 -1.42 -1.49 -9.37
C VAL A 190 -0.75 -0.13 -9.22
N GLU A 191 -0.34 0.21 -8.01
CA GLU A 191 0.35 1.47 -7.73
C GLU A 191 1.84 1.23 -7.52
N TYR A 192 2.67 1.92 -8.31
CA TYR A 192 4.11 1.99 -8.11
C TYR A 192 4.47 3.32 -7.46
N VAL A 193 5.33 3.27 -6.44
CA VAL A 193 5.82 4.45 -5.73
C VAL A 193 7.27 4.69 -6.15
N ILE A 194 7.50 5.73 -6.94
CA ILE A 194 8.83 6.13 -7.41
C ILE A 194 9.35 7.19 -6.44
N LYS A 195 10.53 6.97 -5.87
CA LYS A 195 11.19 7.85 -4.89
C LYS A 195 12.52 8.29 -5.47
N GLN A 196 12.79 9.59 -5.49
CA GLN A 196 14.06 10.12 -5.98
C GLN A 196 14.62 11.16 -5.00
N TYR A 197 15.30 10.65 -3.99
CA TYR A 197 15.98 11.41 -2.94
C TYR A 197 17.10 10.58 -2.33
N GLU A 198 18.00 11.25 -1.62
CA GLU A 198 19.05 10.63 -0.81
C GLU A 198 19.06 11.20 0.61
N LEU A 199 19.85 10.59 1.51
CA LEU A 199 19.94 11.03 2.90
C LEU A 199 20.32 12.52 3.03
N ALA A 200 21.24 12.99 2.19
CA ALA A 200 21.74 14.37 2.21
C ALA A 200 20.62 15.40 2.01
N ASP A 201 19.53 15.03 1.33
CA ASP A 201 18.41 15.93 1.09
C ASP A 201 17.59 16.27 2.35
N PHE A 202 17.74 15.47 3.41
CA PHE A 202 17.08 15.67 4.69
C PHE A 202 18.01 16.30 5.74
N MET A 203 19.25 16.65 5.37
CA MET A 203 20.24 17.26 6.26
C MET A 203 20.15 18.79 6.23
N GLY A 204 20.66 19.42 7.30
CA GLY A 204 20.69 20.87 7.43
C GLY A 204 19.33 21.43 7.82
N ASN A 205 18.99 22.62 7.33
CA ASN A 205 17.80 23.37 7.73
C ASN A 205 16.52 22.80 7.12
N LEU A 206 15.49 22.66 7.95
CA LEU A 206 14.18 22.11 7.63
C LEU A 206 13.08 23.05 8.13
N THR A 207 11.95 23.03 7.43
CA THR A 207 10.68 23.60 7.92
C THR A 207 9.97 22.53 8.74
N MET A 208 9.64 22.84 9.98
CA MET A 208 8.94 21.95 10.90
C MET A 208 7.48 22.36 11.03
N LYS A 209 6.58 21.47 10.66
CA LYS A 209 5.15 21.57 11.01
C LYS A 209 4.88 20.56 12.10
N LEU A 210 4.22 20.98 13.17
CA LEU A 210 3.92 20.08 14.27
C LEU A 210 2.51 20.30 14.78
N LYS A 211 1.94 19.27 15.40
CA LYS A 211 0.69 19.36 16.14
C LYS A 211 0.98 19.16 17.61
N MET A 212 0.60 20.13 18.43
CA MET A 212 0.76 20.06 19.89
C MET A 212 -0.60 19.89 20.55
N ASN A 213 -0.66 19.00 21.52
CA ASN A 213 -1.79 18.95 22.44
C ASN A 213 -1.50 19.90 23.59
N TRP A 214 -2.04 21.12 23.52
CA TRP A 214 -1.88 22.14 24.55
C TRP A 214 -3.25 22.66 25.00
N MET A 215 -3.61 22.50 26.28
CA MET A 215 -4.86 23.02 26.85
C MET A 215 -6.13 22.71 26.03
N GLU A 216 -6.37 21.43 25.71
CA GLU A 216 -7.53 20.95 24.94
C GLU A 216 -7.68 21.54 23.52
N LYS A 217 -6.68 22.27 23.02
CA LYS A 217 -6.66 22.83 21.67
C LYS A 217 -5.42 22.38 20.92
N ASP A 218 -5.63 21.99 19.67
CA ASP A 218 -4.56 21.69 18.74
C ASP A 218 -3.89 22.99 18.26
N LEU A 219 -2.57 23.07 18.39
CA LEU A 219 -1.74 24.10 17.77
C LEU A 219 -0.96 23.49 16.61
N GLU A 220 -0.98 24.17 15.46
CA GLU A 220 -0.28 23.74 14.23
C GLU A 220 0.75 24.80 13.75
N PRO A 221 1.78 25.13 14.55
CA PRO A 221 2.77 26.12 14.16
C PRO A 221 3.71 25.59 13.06
N THR A 222 4.16 26.52 12.21
CA THR A 222 5.30 26.32 11.32
C THR A 222 6.54 26.95 11.96
N LEU A 223 7.56 26.13 12.21
CA LEU A 223 8.82 26.49 12.86
C LEU A 223 10.02 26.04 12.00
N THR A 224 11.23 26.33 12.46
CA THR A 224 12.47 25.82 11.85
C THR A 224 13.03 24.64 12.64
N SER A 225 13.71 23.73 11.97
CA SER A 225 14.41 22.59 12.58
C SER A 225 15.71 22.36 11.80
N SER A 226 16.61 21.53 12.32
CA SER A 226 17.70 21.01 11.53
C SER A 226 18.03 19.55 11.83
N ILE A 227 18.68 18.87 10.89
CA ILE A 227 19.28 17.56 11.14
C ILE A 227 20.78 17.62 10.82
N THR A 228 21.61 17.24 11.78
CA THR A 228 23.07 17.26 11.66
C THR A 228 23.69 15.92 12.03
N GLN A 229 24.59 15.43 11.18
CA GLN A 229 25.37 14.22 11.48
C GLN A 229 26.50 14.53 12.47
N GLN A 230 26.68 13.64 13.44
CA GLN A 230 27.74 13.69 14.44
C GLN A 230 28.95 12.84 14.00
N GLU A 231 30.11 13.08 14.60
CA GLU A 231 31.36 12.35 14.28
C GLU A 231 31.26 10.83 14.50
N ASP A 232 30.40 10.39 15.42
CA ASP A 232 30.13 8.99 15.73
C ASP A 232 29.14 8.31 14.77
N GLY A 233 28.65 9.04 13.76
CA GLY A 233 27.67 8.55 12.79
C GLY A 233 26.22 8.61 13.25
N THR A 234 25.94 9.11 14.46
CA THR A 234 24.58 9.45 14.91
C THR A 234 24.15 10.80 14.36
N TYR A 235 22.89 11.18 14.62
CA TYR A 235 22.30 12.42 14.15
C TYR A 235 21.67 13.18 15.31
N ILE A 236 21.62 14.50 15.18
CA ILE A 236 20.84 15.37 16.06
C ILE A 236 19.72 15.99 15.22
N VAL A 237 18.49 15.82 15.70
CA VAL A 237 17.31 16.55 15.22
C VAL A 237 17.05 17.70 16.19
N ASP A 238 17.15 18.93 15.70
CA ASP A 238 17.06 20.12 16.53
C ASP A 238 15.62 20.66 16.61
N PHE A 239 15.05 20.60 17.81
CA PHE A 239 13.70 21.10 18.12
C PHE A 239 13.71 22.45 18.86
N SER A 240 14.84 23.16 18.90
CA SER A 240 15.00 24.36 19.73
C SER A 240 13.99 25.48 19.44
N SER A 241 13.51 25.58 18.20
CA SER A 241 12.49 26.56 17.81
C SER A 241 11.17 26.40 18.57
N ILE A 242 10.87 25.23 19.14
CA ILE A 242 9.68 25.01 19.97
C ILE A 242 9.71 25.90 21.23
N ALA A 243 10.89 26.19 21.78
CA ALA A 243 11.03 27.07 22.93
C ALA A 243 10.50 28.49 22.65
N SER A 244 10.54 28.94 21.40
CA SER A 244 10.04 30.28 21.01
C SER A 244 8.54 30.43 21.24
N LEU A 245 7.77 29.33 21.23
CA LEU A 245 6.33 29.33 21.48
C LEU A 245 5.97 29.78 22.91
N ILE A 246 6.93 29.70 23.83
CA ILE A 246 6.82 30.18 25.20
C ILE A 246 7.70 31.41 25.46
N ASN A 247 8.11 32.13 24.41
CA ASN A 247 9.00 33.28 24.46
C ASN A 247 10.35 32.99 25.14
N MET A 248 10.90 31.80 24.88
CA MET A 248 12.20 31.38 25.40
C MET A 248 13.12 30.92 24.28
N GLU A 249 14.43 30.92 24.55
CA GLU A 249 15.45 30.38 23.66
C GLU A 249 16.37 29.44 24.44
N PHE A 250 16.33 28.15 24.11
CA PHE A 250 17.23 27.14 24.67
C PHE A 250 17.27 25.89 23.79
N PRO A 251 18.38 25.11 23.85
CA PRO A 251 18.58 23.96 22.99
C PRO A 251 17.61 22.81 23.32
N LEU A 252 17.02 22.22 22.29
CA LEU A 252 16.24 20.96 22.36
C LEU A 252 16.76 19.90 21.35
N PRO A 253 18.03 19.46 21.45
CA PRO A 253 18.58 18.44 20.57
C PRO A 253 18.05 17.04 20.92
N ALA A 254 17.39 16.38 19.97
CA ALA A 254 17.06 14.97 20.06
C ALA A 254 18.10 14.14 19.29
N HIS A 255 18.73 13.18 19.96
CA HIS A 255 19.61 12.21 19.34
C HIS A 255 18.81 11.19 18.53
N ALA A 256 19.30 10.88 17.34
CA ALA A 256 18.71 9.91 16.44
C ALA A 256 19.78 8.98 15.84
N SER A 257 19.39 7.75 15.53
CA SER A 257 20.14 6.87 14.63
C SER A 257 19.49 6.84 13.25
N TYR A 258 20.22 6.41 12.22
CA TYR A 258 19.68 6.25 10.87
C TYR A 258 19.72 4.78 10.45
N ASP A 259 18.57 4.25 10.06
CA ASP A 259 18.47 2.92 9.45
C ASP A 259 18.50 3.09 7.92
N ALA A 260 19.66 2.85 7.32
CA ALA A 260 19.87 3.02 5.89
C ALA A 260 19.04 2.03 5.03
N ALA A 261 18.69 0.86 5.58
CA ALA A 261 17.88 -0.12 4.85
C ALA A 261 16.42 0.33 4.74
N LYS A 262 15.93 1.05 5.75
CA LYS A 262 14.57 1.60 5.78
C LYS A 262 14.48 3.06 5.36
N GLY A 263 15.61 3.77 5.34
CA GLY A 263 15.68 5.20 5.05
C GLY A 263 15.03 6.07 6.14
N VAL A 264 15.11 5.68 7.41
CA VAL A 264 14.41 6.36 8.52
C VAL A 264 15.37 6.82 9.61
N PHE A 265 15.08 7.97 10.22
CA PHE A 265 15.74 8.37 11.47
C PHE A 265 14.95 7.83 12.65
N ARG A 266 15.62 7.22 13.61
CA ARG A 266 14.98 6.71 14.83
C ARG A 266 15.35 7.55 16.02
N ILE A 267 14.35 8.03 16.74
CA ILE A 267 14.49 8.74 18.00
C ILE A 267 13.98 7.82 19.11
N ASN A 268 14.86 7.41 20.02
CA ASN A 268 14.51 6.55 21.14
C ASN A 268 14.03 7.36 22.35
N VAL A 269 13.21 6.74 23.18
CA VAL A 269 12.82 7.24 24.50
C VAL A 269 14.02 7.38 25.44
N LYS A 270 13.87 8.18 26.51
CA LYS A 270 14.83 8.37 27.60
C LYS A 270 16.14 8.99 27.14
N GLN A 271 16.05 10.18 26.55
CA GLN A 271 17.21 10.99 26.26
C GLN A 271 17.34 12.10 27.29
N TYR A 272 18.55 12.30 27.83
CA TYR A 272 18.88 13.51 28.55
C TYR A 272 19.34 14.57 27.54
N ILE A 273 18.57 15.64 27.41
CA ILE A 273 18.77 16.65 26.36
C ILE A 273 19.58 17.85 26.88
N GLY A 274 19.48 18.15 28.18
CA GLY A 274 20.26 19.23 28.78
C GLY A 274 19.60 19.87 29.99
N LEU A 275 20.00 21.11 30.28
CA LEU A 275 19.41 21.97 31.31
C LEU A 275 18.58 23.06 30.65
N ALA A 276 17.44 23.39 31.25
CA ALA A 276 16.69 24.59 30.94
C ALA A 276 17.51 25.83 31.35
N PRO A 277 17.27 26.99 30.71
CA PRO A 277 18.05 28.20 30.98
C PRO A 277 17.80 28.72 32.41
N GLU A 278 18.74 29.52 32.90
CA GLU A 278 18.56 30.25 34.16
C GLU A 278 17.29 31.11 34.11
N GLY A 279 16.52 31.12 35.20
CA GLY A 279 15.24 31.82 35.27
C GLY A 279 14.03 31.02 34.79
N PHE A 280 14.20 29.83 34.19
CA PHE A 280 13.07 28.93 33.90
C PHE A 280 12.33 28.51 35.19
N ALA A 281 13.08 28.24 36.26
CA ALA A 281 12.55 28.00 37.59
C ALA A 281 13.55 28.42 38.67
N SER A 282 13.13 28.39 39.94
CA SER A 282 13.98 28.71 41.10
C SER A 282 15.11 27.70 41.37
N GLN A 283 15.17 26.61 40.61
CA GLN A 283 16.11 25.51 40.75
C GLN A 283 16.49 24.97 39.37
N ASN A 284 17.57 24.19 39.29
CA ASN A 284 17.99 23.58 38.04
C ASN A 284 16.90 22.63 37.50
N VAL A 285 16.58 22.80 36.22
CA VAL A 285 15.60 21.98 35.51
C VAL A 285 16.32 21.22 34.42
N HIS A 286 16.27 19.91 34.49
CA HIS A 286 16.72 18.97 33.50
C HIS A 286 15.63 18.75 32.44
N ILE A 287 16.06 18.68 31.19
CA ILE A 287 15.20 18.41 30.04
C ILE A 287 15.51 17.00 29.56
N GLY A 288 14.46 16.22 29.30
CA GLY A 288 14.61 14.95 28.61
C GLY A 288 13.47 14.63 27.65
N LEU A 289 13.68 13.56 26.91
CA LEU A 289 12.75 13.07 25.90
C LEU A 289 12.02 11.82 26.36
N GLY A 290 10.70 11.89 26.31
CA GLY A 290 9.79 10.77 26.52
C GLY A 290 8.93 10.50 25.29
N MET A 291 8.18 9.39 25.33
CA MET A 291 7.14 9.07 24.36
C MET A 291 5.78 9.05 25.05
N VAL A 292 4.70 9.13 24.28
CA VAL A 292 3.32 9.04 24.79
C VAL A 292 2.63 7.84 24.18
N SER A 293 1.98 7.04 25.01
CA SER A 293 1.18 5.88 24.60
C SER A 293 0.03 5.67 25.56
N GLU A 294 -1.19 5.52 25.06
CA GLU A 294 -2.42 5.39 25.85
C GLU A 294 -2.57 6.50 26.91
N GLY A 295 -2.20 7.73 26.55
CA GLY A 295 -2.20 8.89 27.47
C GLY A 295 -1.16 8.83 28.60
N LYS A 296 -0.22 7.88 28.58
CA LYS A 296 0.87 7.74 29.57
C LYS A 296 2.20 8.17 28.97
N PHE A 297 3.04 8.77 29.81
CA PHE A 297 4.42 9.09 29.45
C PHE A 297 5.31 7.88 29.66
N LEU A 298 6.03 7.50 28.60
CA LEU A 298 7.10 6.53 28.62
C LEU A 298 8.43 7.29 28.72
N TYR A 299 9.24 6.95 29.72
CA TYR A 299 10.49 7.66 30.03
C TYR A 299 11.61 6.71 30.49
N ASP A 300 11.36 5.40 30.52
CA ASP A 300 12.38 4.40 30.84
C ASP A 300 12.76 3.56 29.61
N GLU A 301 14.04 3.21 29.55
CA GLU A 301 14.76 2.49 28.50
C GLU A 301 14.29 1.05 28.40
N ALA A 302 13.86 0.47 29.52
CA ALA A 302 13.24 -0.85 29.56
C ALA A 302 12.02 -0.96 28.62
N ASN A 303 11.40 0.17 28.26
CA ASN A 303 10.28 0.18 27.32
C ASN A 303 10.72 0.09 25.85
N GLY A 304 11.97 0.43 25.50
CA GLY A 304 12.46 0.42 24.12
C GLY A 304 11.66 1.28 23.14
N ALA A 305 10.77 2.15 23.63
CA ALA A 305 9.85 2.93 22.82
C ALA A 305 10.60 3.92 21.92
N ALA A 306 10.15 4.06 20.68
CA ALA A 306 10.78 4.92 19.72
C ALA A 306 9.76 5.43 18.70
N VAL A 307 10.10 6.55 18.07
CA VAL A 307 9.45 7.02 16.86
C VAL A 307 10.45 7.01 15.71
N ASN A 308 9.96 6.79 14.51
CA ASN A 308 10.73 6.97 13.28
C ASN A 308 10.29 8.27 12.60
N LEU A 309 11.25 9.04 12.08
CA LEU A 309 11.00 10.07 11.08
C LEU A 309 11.13 9.41 9.71
N VAL A 310 10.00 9.21 9.05
CA VAL A 310 9.86 8.41 7.82
C VAL A 310 9.66 9.35 6.63
N PRO A 311 10.49 9.28 5.57
CA PRO A 311 10.22 9.96 4.32
C PRO A 311 8.85 9.56 3.78
N THR A 312 7.91 10.48 3.91
CA THR A 312 6.51 10.28 3.60
C THR A 312 6.14 11.23 2.47
N PRO A 313 5.73 10.68 1.34
CA PRO A 313 5.33 11.50 0.22
C PRO A 313 4.03 12.26 0.48
N LYS A 314 3.93 13.46 -0.08
CA LYS A 314 2.76 14.36 0.01
C LYS A 314 2.05 14.46 -1.33
N GLU A 315 0.76 14.82 -1.29
CA GLU A 315 -0.08 14.90 -2.49
C GLU A 315 0.41 15.94 -3.51
N ASP A 316 1.12 16.97 -3.04
CA ASP A 316 1.73 18.02 -3.86
C ASP A 316 3.04 17.62 -4.54
N GLY A 317 3.50 16.38 -4.37
CA GLY A 317 4.76 15.87 -4.91
C GLY A 317 5.98 16.13 -4.03
N SER A 318 5.84 16.86 -2.91
CA SER A 318 6.90 17.00 -1.91
C SER A 318 7.08 15.71 -1.08
N VAL A 319 8.19 15.65 -0.34
CA VAL A 319 8.49 14.56 0.61
C VAL A 319 8.89 15.20 1.94
N ALA A 320 8.17 14.84 3.00
CA ALA A 320 8.50 15.27 4.35
C ALA A 320 8.97 14.07 5.18
N LEU A 321 9.82 14.29 6.17
CA LEU A 321 10.00 13.31 7.23
C LEU A 321 8.83 13.42 8.21
N VAL A 322 8.02 12.37 8.30
CA VAL A 322 6.84 12.33 9.18
C VAL A 322 7.11 11.42 10.36
N MET A 323 6.78 11.88 11.57
CA MET A 323 6.86 11.07 12.77
C MET A 323 5.83 9.95 12.74
N GLN A 324 6.31 8.72 12.89
CA GLN A 324 5.49 7.50 12.93
C GLN A 324 5.96 6.61 14.08
N ASP A 325 5.04 5.81 14.62
CA ASP A 325 5.38 4.77 15.59
C ASP A 325 6.43 3.81 14.99
N ALA A 326 7.50 3.54 15.75
CA ALA A 326 8.53 2.60 15.34
C ALA A 326 8.13 1.13 15.53
N GLY A 327 7.00 0.85 16.19
CA GLY A 327 6.52 -0.49 16.50
C GLY A 327 7.39 -1.21 17.53
N THR A 328 8.08 -0.45 18.39
CA THR A 328 9.01 -0.98 19.38
C THR A 328 8.40 -1.16 20.78
N TYR A 329 7.16 -0.69 20.97
CA TYR A 329 6.40 -0.83 22.21
C TYR A 329 5.13 -1.66 21.98
N SER A 330 4.58 -2.24 23.06
CA SER A 330 3.40 -3.12 22.97
C SER A 330 2.12 -2.38 22.61
N SER A 331 2.07 -1.08 22.89
CA SER A 331 0.95 -0.19 22.57
C SER A 331 1.42 0.90 21.60
N PRO A 332 0.51 1.43 20.74
CA PRO A 332 0.90 2.44 19.76
C PRO A 332 1.53 3.67 20.42
N ILE A 333 2.61 4.18 19.82
CA ILE A 333 3.17 5.47 20.21
C ILE A 333 2.37 6.59 19.54
N GLU A 334 1.74 7.43 20.36
CA GLU A 334 0.85 8.52 19.97
C GLU A 334 1.58 9.85 19.82
N GLY A 335 2.80 9.95 20.34
CA GLY A 335 3.56 11.18 20.28
C GLY A 335 4.88 11.16 21.04
N MET A 336 5.56 12.29 20.98
CA MET A 336 6.83 12.56 21.64
C MET A 336 6.65 13.67 22.67
N ALA A 337 7.39 13.62 23.78
CA ALA A 337 7.26 14.61 24.85
C ALA A 337 8.62 15.12 25.35
N PHE A 338 8.75 16.44 25.49
CA PHE A 338 9.83 17.05 26.25
C PHE A 338 9.40 17.19 27.71
N LEU A 339 10.16 16.57 28.60
CA LEU A 339 9.89 16.46 30.03
C LEU A 339 10.84 17.37 30.79
N PHE A 340 10.29 18.27 31.61
CA PHE A 340 11.04 19.22 32.44
C PHE A 340 10.99 18.77 33.89
N SER A 341 12.14 18.41 34.45
CA SER A 341 12.28 17.73 35.74
C SER A 341 13.39 18.33 36.60
N THR A 342 13.21 18.34 37.91
CA THR A 342 14.27 18.72 38.86
C THR A 342 15.35 17.66 39.04
N SER A 343 15.12 16.45 38.50
CA SER A 343 16.06 15.34 38.50
C SER A 343 16.47 14.97 37.08
N LYS A 344 17.77 14.70 36.88
CA LYS A 344 18.35 14.29 35.59
C LYS A 344 17.74 13.01 35.02
N TRP A 345 17.25 12.12 35.89
CA TRP A 345 16.96 10.74 35.53
C TRP A 345 15.48 10.38 35.52
N PHE A 346 14.59 11.34 35.77
CA PHE A 346 13.14 11.16 35.66
C PHE A 346 12.54 10.05 36.57
N PHE A 347 13.30 9.53 37.54
CA PHE A 347 12.93 8.39 38.39
C PHE A 347 12.06 8.76 39.61
N ASP A 348 11.96 10.04 39.96
CA ASP A 348 11.30 10.47 41.20
C ASP A 348 10.07 11.34 40.89
N PHE A 349 8.90 10.68 40.80
CA PHE A 349 7.61 11.31 40.50
C PHE A 349 7.06 12.16 41.63
N THR A 350 7.68 12.11 42.81
CA THR A 350 7.07 12.63 44.02
C THR A 350 7.05 14.16 44.06
N ILE A 351 7.89 14.88 43.29
CA ILE A 351 7.98 16.37 43.35
C ILE A 351 8.28 17.07 41.99
N SER A 352 8.62 16.37 40.90
CA SER A 352 9.52 16.99 39.88
C SER A 352 8.93 17.47 38.55
N LYS A 353 7.67 17.20 38.16
CA LYS A 353 7.13 17.69 36.86
C LYS A 353 6.77 19.18 36.93
N GLN A 354 7.62 20.04 36.40
CA GLN A 354 7.34 21.47 36.30
C GLN A 354 6.58 21.84 35.02
N ALA A 355 6.87 21.15 33.90
CA ALA A 355 6.22 21.38 32.62
C ALA A 355 6.34 20.16 31.70
N THR A 356 5.50 20.09 30.67
CA THR A 356 5.61 19.10 29.59
C THR A 356 5.16 19.72 28.28
N ILE A 357 5.90 19.41 27.21
CA ILE A 357 5.52 19.75 25.84
C ILE A 357 5.30 18.44 25.10
N THR A 358 4.10 18.23 24.55
CA THR A 358 3.74 17.00 23.82
C THR A 358 3.44 17.31 22.36
N ILE A 359 4.06 16.53 21.47
CA ILE A 359 3.93 16.59 20.03
C ILE A 359 3.22 15.32 19.58
N SER A 360 2.04 15.47 18.97
CA SER A 360 1.21 14.35 18.47
C SER A 360 1.38 14.13 16.96
N SER A 361 1.82 15.15 16.22
CA SER A 361 2.21 15.05 14.82
C SER A 361 3.43 15.91 14.56
N LEU A 362 4.30 15.46 13.67
CA LEU A 362 5.51 16.17 13.28
C LEU A 362 5.83 15.86 11.82
N GLU A 363 6.07 16.90 11.05
CA GLU A 363 6.52 16.85 9.67
C GLU A 363 7.71 17.79 9.48
N LEU A 364 8.81 17.28 8.96
CA LEU A 364 9.99 18.07 8.60
C LEU A 364 10.16 18.10 7.08
N PHE A 365 10.06 19.28 6.50
CA PHE A 365 10.25 19.51 5.08
C PHE A 365 11.65 20.07 4.82
N PRO A 366 12.42 19.50 3.88
CA PRO A 366 13.59 20.17 3.33
C PRO A 366 13.24 21.60 2.90
N THR A 367 14.08 22.60 3.26
CA THR A 367 13.74 24.03 3.05
C THR A 367 13.39 24.36 1.59
N ALA A 368 13.96 23.65 0.62
CA ALA A 368 13.67 23.80 -0.81
C ALA A 368 12.36 23.13 -1.27
N SER A 369 11.65 22.40 -0.39
CA SER A 369 10.43 21.64 -0.66
C SER A 369 9.19 22.16 0.09
N SER A 370 9.32 23.23 0.87
CA SER A 370 8.20 23.79 1.62
C SER A 370 7.03 24.08 0.69
N PRO A 371 5.80 23.60 0.98
CA PRO A 371 4.63 23.97 0.22
C PRO A 371 4.52 25.50 0.24
N LYS A 372 4.27 26.11 -0.93
CA LYS A 372 3.97 27.53 -1.00
C LYS A 372 2.75 27.76 -0.12
N GLU A 373 2.90 28.62 0.89
CA GLU A 373 1.75 29.07 1.68
C GLU A 373 0.81 29.83 0.72
N ASP A 374 -0.45 29.41 0.67
CA ASP A 374 -1.54 30.12 -0.04
C ASP A 374 -1.94 31.40 0.72
#